data_AF-A0A1V2RFJ1-F1
#
_entry.id   AF-A0A1V2RFJ1-F1
#
_cell.length_a   1.000
_cell.length_b   1.000
_cell.length_c   1.000
_cell.angle_alpha   90.00
_cell.angle_beta   90.00
_cell.angle_gamma   90.00
#
_symmetry.space_group_name_H-M   'P 1'
#
loop_
_entity.id
_entity.type
_entity.pdbx_description
1 polymer ?
#
loop_
_entity_poly.entity_id
_entity_poly.type
_entity_poly.pdbx_seq_one_letter_code
_entity_poly.pdbx_strand_id
1 'polypeptide(L)'
;MFQGILFVLHTGMAWEYLPQELGFGSGMTCWRRLAEWTEADVWLRLHETLLAKLRSADALDFSPTAVDGSHIRALRGAPGPDEALSTGAGRAANTT
;
A
#
# COMPACT_ATOMS: atom_id res chain seq x y z
N MET A 1 14.86 0.49 -16.34
CA MET A 1 14.27 1.58 -15.54
C MET A 1 12.87 1.29 -15.01
N PHE A 2 11.80 1.12 -15.80
CA PHE A 2 10.49 0.69 -15.24
C PHE A 2 10.58 -0.64 -14.48
N GLN A 3 11.34 -1.60 -15.03
CA GLN A 3 11.68 -2.86 -14.34
C GLN A 3 12.35 -2.64 -12.97
N GLY A 4 13.20 -1.60 -12.84
CA GLY A 4 13.83 -1.25 -11.56
C GLY A 4 12.83 -0.68 -10.55
N ILE A 5 11.88 0.15 -11.01
CA ILE A 5 10.77 0.64 -10.17
C ILE A 5 9.97 -0.55 -9.64
N LEU A 6 9.53 -1.45 -10.52
CA LEU A 6 8.77 -2.64 -10.12
C LEU A 6 9.55 -3.53 -9.16
N PHE A 7 10.84 -3.74 -9.40
CA PHE A 7 11.69 -4.55 -8.55
C PHE A 7 11.78 -3.99 -7.13
N VAL A 8 12.04 -2.69 -7.00
CA VAL A 8 12.10 -2.02 -5.69
C VAL A 8 10.76 -2.07 -4.98
N LEU A 9 9.66 -1.78 -5.68
CA LEU A 9 8.31 -1.82 -5.09
C LEU A 9 7.89 -3.23 -4.67
N HIS A 10 8.29 -4.25 -5.41
CA HIS A 10 8.00 -5.65 -5.09
C HIS A 10 8.82 -6.16 -3.91
N THR A 11 10.09 -5.77 -3.82
CA THR A 11 11.01 -6.23 -2.76
C THR A 11 10.97 -5.39 -1.49
N GLY A 12 10.48 -4.14 -1.58
CA GLY A 12 10.46 -3.18 -0.46
C GLY A 12 11.84 -2.65 -0.06
N MET A 13 12.88 -2.90 -0.86
CA MET A 13 14.23 -2.45 -0.55
C MET A 13 14.39 -0.92 -0.70
N ALA A 14 15.40 -0.34 -0.07
CA ALA A 14 15.73 1.06 -0.30
C ALA A 14 16.29 1.26 -1.73
N TRP A 15 16.03 2.43 -2.33
CA TRP A 15 16.43 2.75 -3.71
C TRP A 15 17.95 2.71 -3.90
N GLU A 16 18.72 3.08 -2.90
CA GLU A 16 20.19 3.08 -2.90
C GLU A 16 20.77 1.66 -3.00
N TYR A 17 19.99 0.65 -2.61
CA TYR A 17 20.43 -0.74 -2.62
C TYR A 17 20.04 -1.50 -3.89
N LEU A 18 19.41 -0.85 -4.88
CA LEU A 18 19.08 -1.49 -6.15
C LEU A 18 20.35 -2.08 -6.80
N PRO A 19 20.44 -3.41 -7.01
CA PRO A 19 21.64 -4.03 -7.57
C PRO A 19 21.89 -3.54 -9.00
N GLN A 20 23.10 -3.06 -9.27
CA GLN A 20 23.45 -2.52 -10.58
C GLN A 20 23.65 -3.62 -11.62
N GLU A 21 23.96 -4.84 -11.18
CA GLU A 21 24.17 -6.04 -11.98
C GLU A 21 22.90 -6.44 -12.76
N LEU A 22 21.73 -6.02 -12.29
CA LEU A 22 20.45 -6.26 -12.96
C LEU A 22 20.24 -5.37 -14.20
N GLY A 23 21.11 -4.39 -14.44
CA GLY A 23 21.02 -3.52 -15.61
C GLY A 23 19.82 -2.56 -15.61
N PHE A 24 19.17 -2.36 -14.45
CA PHE A 24 18.00 -1.48 -14.35
C PHE A 24 18.34 0.02 -14.32
N GLY A 25 19.61 0.35 -14.09
CA GLY A 25 20.13 1.68 -13.83
C GLY A 25 20.19 1.98 -12.33
N SER A 26 20.51 3.23 -11.97
CA SER A 26 20.49 3.68 -10.57
C SER A 26 19.06 3.69 -10.01
N GLY A 27 18.90 3.25 -8.76
CA GLY A 27 17.62 3.35 -8.06
C GLY A 27 17.13 4.79 -7.92
N MET A 28 18.02 5.78 -7.80
CA MET A 28 17.62 7.19 -7.74
C MET A 28 17.00 7.69 -9.06
N THR A 29 17.50 7.20 -10.20
CA THR A 29 16.90 7.47 -11.51
C THR A 29 15.52 6.82 -11.63
N CYS A 30 15.37 5.60 -11.09
CA CYS A 30 14.07 4.92 -11.04
C CYS A 30 13.08 5.69 -10.16
N TRP A 31 13.50 6.15 -8.97
CA TRP A 31 12.68 6.96 -8.07
C TRP A 31 12.24 8.28 -8.70
N ARG A 32 13.17 9.03 -9.32
CA ARG A 32 12.81 10.29 -10.01
C ARG A 32 11.77 10.06 -11.10
N ARG A 33 11.90 8.98 -11.87
CA ARG A 33 10.87 8.65 -12.87
C ARG A 33 9.56 8.22 -12.23
N LEU A 34 9.59 7.48 -11.13
CA LEU A 34 8.39 7.14 -10.38
C LEU A 34 7.64 8.41 -9.96
N ALA A 35 8.35 9.42 -9.46
CA ALA A 35 7.79 10.72 -9.10
C ALA A 35 7.19 11.44 -10.31
N GLU A 36 7.95 11.60 -11.41
CA GLU A 36 7.47 12.19 -12.67
C GLU A 36 6.18 11.52 -13.17
N TRP A 37 6.10 10.19 -13.09
CA TRP A 37 4.93 9.43 -13.50
C TRP A 37 3.75 9.55 -12.55
N THR A 38 4.02 9.75 -11.27
CA THR A 38 2.98 10.00 -10.27
C THR A 38 2.35 11.37 -10.51
N GLU A 39 3.17 12.40 -10.77
CA GLU A 39 2.68 13.75 -11.11
C GLU A 39 1.92 13.79 -12.45
N ALA A 40 2.29 12.93 -13.40
CA ALA A 40 1.62 12.83 -14.70
C ALA A 40 0.43 11.85 -14.73
N ASP A 41 -0.02 11.33 -13.57
CA ASP A 41 -1.11 10.36 -13.43
C ASP A 41 -0.94 9.08 -14.25
N VAL A 42 0.30 8.71 -14.59
CA VAL A 42 0.59 7.53 -15.43
C VAL A 42 0.12 6.25 -14.74
N TRP A 43 0.32 6.15 -13.42
CA TRP A 43 -0.11 4.99 -12.64
C TRP A 43 -1.61 4.81 -12.61
N LEU A 44 -2.35 5.91 -12.44
CA LEU A 44 -3.82 5.88 -12.44
C LEU A 44 -4.33 5.37 -13.78
N ARG A 45 -3.86 5.96 -14.88
CA ARG A 45 -4.25 5.56 -16.24
C ARG A 45 -3.85 4.12 -16.58
N LEU A 46 -2.66 3.70 -16.15
CA LEU A 46 -2.20 2.32 -16.32
C LEU A 46 -3.10 1.35 -15.56
N HIS A 47 -3.44 1.65 -14.31
CA HIS A 47 -4.32 0.85 -13.48
C HIS A 47 -5.71 0.72 -14.13
N GLU A 48 -6.32 1.83 -14.54
CA GLU A 48 -7.61 1.83 -15.22
C GLU A 48 -7.60 1.01 -16.51
N THR A 49 -6.54 1.13 -17.31
CA THR A 49 -6.38 0.37 -18.56
C THR A 49 -6.24 -1.12 -18.30
N LEU A 50 -5.41 -1.51 -17.32
CA LEU A 50 -5.24 -2.91 -16.94
C LEU A 50 -6.54 -3.49 -16.38
N LEU A 51 -7.22 -2.73 -15.52
CA LEU A 51 -8.49 -3.13 -14.93
C LEU A 51 -9.57 -3.32 -16.01
N ALA A 52 -9.66 -2.40 -16.99
CA ALA A 52 -10.58 -2.53 -18.11
C ALA A 52 -10.30 -3.78 -18.95
N LYS A 53 -9.02 -4.08 -19.23
CA LYS A 53 -8.63 -5.30 -19.95
C LYS A 53 -8.99 -6.57 -19.18
N LEU A 54 -8.68 -6.62 -17.88
CA LEU A 54 -8.99 -7.78 -17.04
C LEU A 54 -10.49 -8.01 -16.90
N ARG A 55 -11.29 -6.93 -16.77
CA ARG A 55 -12.75 -6.99 -16.81
C ARG A 55 -13.25 -7.55 -18.14
N SER A 56 -12.71 -7.08 -19.26
CA SER A 56 -13.13 -7.55 -20.59
C SER A 56 -12.78 -9.01 -20.85
N ALA A 57 -11.75 -9.53 -20.18
CA ALA A 57 -11.29 -10.91 -20.29
C ALA A 57 -11.90 -11.85 -19.24
N ASP A 58 -12.80 -11.35 -18.38
CA ASP A 58 -13.36 -12.08 -17.22
C ASP A 58 -12.27 -12.73 -16.34
N ALA A 59 -11.12 -12.06 -16.23
CA ALA A 59 -9.91 -12.59 -15.57
C ALA A 59 -9.72 -12.05 -14.14
N LEU A 60 -10.74 -11.40 -13.59
CA LEU A 60 -10.73 -10.91 -12.21
C LEU A 60 -11.37 -11.94 -11.30
N ASP A 61 -10.56 -12.57 -10.44
CA ASP A 61 -11.07 -13.40 -9.37
C ASP A 61 -11.55 -12.51 -8.21
N PHE A 62 -12.86 -12.50 -7.98
CA PHE A 62 -13.50 -11.76 -6.88
C PHE A 62 -13.77 -12.64 -5.64
N SER A 63 -13.37 -13.92 -5.66
CA SER A 63 -13.51 -14.79 -4.49
C SER A 63 -12.71 -14.31 -3.27
N PRO A 64 -11.49 -13.73 -3.37
CA PRO A 64 -10.83 -13.12 -2.23
C PRO A 64 -11.40 -11.71 -2.00
N THR A 65 -12.26 -11.56 -1.00
CA THR A 65 -12.75 -10.25 -0.58
C THR A 65 -11.71 -9.56 0.31
N ALA A 66 -10.94 -8.63 -0.26
CA ALA A 66 -10.06 -7.76 0.52
C ALA A 66 -10.80 -6.44 0.84
N VAL A 67 -11.27 -6.29 2.08
CA VAL A 67 -11.78 -5.02 2.59
C VAL A 67 -10.60 -4.28 3.21
N ASP A 68 -10.13 -3.22 2.55
CA ASP A 68 -9.15 -2.31 3.13
C ASP A 68 -9.84 -1.10 3.77
N GLY A 69 -9.36 -0.70 4.94
CA GLY A 69 -9.92 0.38 5.75
C GLY A 69 -8.82 1.24 6.33
N SER A 70 -8.79 2.51 5.97
CA SER A 70 -7.88 3.48 6.58
C SER A 70 -8.50 4.03 7.87
N HIS A 71 -7.87 3.78 9.03
CA HIS A 71 -8.27 4.40 10.30
C HIS A 71 -7.52 5.71 10.50
N ILE A 72 -8.15 6.86 10.20
CA ILE A 72 -7.58 8.18 10.44
C ILE A 72 -8.08 8.70 11.78
N ARG A 73 -7.17 9.13 12.67
CA ARG A 73 -7.54 9.79 13.94
C ARG A 73 -8.30 11.08 13.62
N ALA A 74 -9.45 11.29 14.27
CA ALA A 74 -10.19 12.54 14.14
C ALA A 74 -9.29 13.73 14.52
N LEU A 75 -9.10 14.66 13.57
CA LEU A 75 -8.22 15.83 13.75
C LEU A 75 -8.76 16.83 14.79
N ARG A 76 -10.06 16.76 15.09
CA ARG A 76 -10.74 17.66 16.04
C ARG A 76 -11.69 16.85 16.92
N GLY A 77 -11.16 16.26 17.98
CA GLY A 77 -11.99 15.86 19.12
C GLY A 77 -12.50 17.12 19.82
N ALA A 78 -13.80 17.21 20.07
CA ALA A 78 -14.29 18.15 21.08
C ALA A 78 -13.63 17.78 22.43
N PRO A 79 -13.31 18.74 23.33
CA PRO A 79 -13.03 18.40 24.71
C PRO A 79 -14.32 17.78 25.30
N GLY A 80 -14.33 16.46 25.41
CA GLY A 80 -15.44 15.67 25.94
C GLY A 80 -14.91 14.66 26.96
N PRO A 81 -15.70 14.36 28.00
CA PRO A 81 -15.22 14.22 29.38
C PRO A 81 -14.59 12.87 29.70
N ASP A 82 -13.60 12.98 30.60
CA ASP A 82 -12.98 12.01 31.50
C ASP A 82 -12.53 10.63 30.99
N GLU A 83 -11.47 10.17 31.64
CA GLU A 83 -10.80 8.89 31.47
C GLU A 83 -11.80 7.74 31.27
N ALA A 84 -11.60 6.95 30.21
CA ALA A 84 -12.32 5.70 30.05
C ALA A 84 -12.07 4.85 31.30
N LEU A 85 -13.14 4.50 32.03
CA LEU A 85 -13.05 3.56 33.14
C LEU A 85 -12.32 2.31 32.63
N SER A 86 -11.11 2.11 33.12
CA SER A 86 -10.34 0.90 32.90
C SER A 86 -11.22 -0.25 33.37
N THR A 87 -11.72 -1.05 32.42
CA THR A 87 -12.32 -2.34 32.73
C THR A 87 -11.22 -3.15 33.40
N GLY A 88 -11.22 -3.17 34.73
CA GLY A 88 -10.25 -3.92 35.52
C GLY A 88 -10.17 -5.36 35.04
N ALA A 89 -8.97 -5.93 35.08
CA ALA A 89 -8.69 -7.27 34.60
C ALA A 89 -9.72 -8.29 35.15
N GLY A 90 -10.68 -8.67 34.30
CA GLY A 90 -11.60 -9.76 34.59
C GLY A 90 -10.83 -11.07 34.53
N ARG A 91 -10.73 -11.75 35.67
CA ARG A 91 -10.17 -13.11 35.76
C ARG A 91 -10.95 -14.02 34.82
N ALA A 92 -10.27 -14.56 33.79
CA ALA A 92 -10.83 -15.61 32.96
C ALA A 92 -11.11 -16.85 33.82
N ALA A 93 -12.29 -17.44 33.67
CA ALA A 93 -12.61 -18.72 34.28
C ALA A 93 -11.89 -19.83 33.52
N ASN A 94 -11.16 -20.67 34.24
CA ASN A 94 -10.47 -21.83 33.68
C ASN A 94 -11.49 -22.97 33.56
N THR A 95 -11.67 -23.54 32.37
CA THR A 95 -12.40 -24.79 32.19
C THR A 95 -11.43 -25.97 32.40
N THR A 96 -11.83 -26.91 33.26
CA THR A 96 -11.17 -28.20 33.50
C THR A 96 -11.49 -29.18 32.37
#